data_AF-T0LI75-F1
#
_entry.id   AF-T0LI75-F1
#
_cell.length_a   1.000
_cell.length_b   1.000
_cell.length_c   1.000
_cell.angle_alpha   90.00
_cell.angle_beta   90.00
_cell.angle_gamma   90.00
#
_symmetry.space_group_name_H-M   'P 1'
#
loop_
_entity.id
_entity.type
_entity.pdbx_description
1 polymer ?
#
loop_
_entity_poly.entity_id
_entity_poly.type
_entity_poly.pdbx_seq_one_letter_code
_entity_poly.pdbx_strand_id
1 'polypeptide(L)'
;MSSKRKAELSQAVVYVKLKEGVLDPQGLTIKKALEKLGYQNVKEVRSGKFFEIVFDSNGTQQSTKFLNEISDKLLANPVIEKFEIEVVK
;
A
#
# COMPACT_ATOMS: atom_id res chain seq x y z
N MET A 1 -38.87 13.05 7.72
CA MET A 1 -37.52 13.65 7.85
C MET A 1 -36.80 12.85 8.93
N SER A 2 -35.68 12.17 8.78
CA SER A 2 -34.63 12.16 7.78
C SER A 2 -34.18 10.70 7.65
N SER A 3 -34.15 10.16 6.44
CA SER A 3 -33.69 8.80 6.17
C SER A 3 -32.22 8.69 6.55
N LYS A 4 -31.89 7.90 7.59
CA LYS A 4 -30.50 7.57 7.93
C LYS A 4 -29.91 6.84 6.72
N ARG A 5 -29.07 7.52 5.94
CA ARG A 5 -28.24 6.85 4.94
C ARG A 5 -27.41 5.81 5.69
N LYS A 6 -27.59 4.54 5.34
CA LYS A 6 -26.77 3.43 5.83
C LYS A 6 -25.34 3.76 5.43
N ALA A 7 -24.40 3.84 6.38
CA ALA A 7 -22.99 4.01 6.05
C ALA A 7 -22.56 2.79 5.22
N GLU A 8 -22.21 3.00 3.96
CA GLU A 8 -21.63 1.96 3.13
C GLU A 8 -20.14 1.88 3.50
N LEU A 9 -19.76 0.80 4.18
CA LEU A 9 -18.37 0.50 4.45
C LEU A 9 -17.68 0.11 3.14
N SER A 10 -16.57 0.76 2.86
CA SER A 10 -15.65 0.39 1.77
C SER A 10 -14.38 -0.19 2.35
N GLN A 11 -13.73 -1.05 1.56
CA GLN A 11 -12.42 -1.57 1.85
C GLN A 11 -11.42 -1.10 0.79
N ALA A 12 -10.19 -0.84 1.21
CA ALA A 12 -9.09 -0.56 0.29
C ALA A 12 -7.80 -1.18 0.81
N VAL A 13 -6.89 -1.45 -0.12
CA VAL A 13 -5.52 -1.84 0.16
C VAL A 13 -4.60 -0.73 -0.32
N VAL A 14 -3.71 -0.27 0.56
CA VAL A 14 -2.64 0.68 0.22
C VAL A 14 -1.32 -0.06 0.22
N TYR A 15 -0.66 -0.11 -0.93
CA TYR A 15 0.68 -0.68 -1.08
C TYR A 15 1.70 0.45 -1.03
N VAL A 16 2.63 0.40 -0.10
CA VAL A 16 3.74 1.36 0.03
C VAL A 16 5.04 0.67 -0.35
N LYS A 17 5.76 1.22 -1.33
CA LYS A 17 7.00 0.66 -1.88
C LYS A 17 8.08 1.73 -1.87
N LEU A 18 9.33 1.34 -1.63
CA LEU A 18 10.47 2.23 -1.82
C LEU A 18 10.53 2.72 -3.29
N LYS A 19 10.91 3.98 -3.50
CA LYS A 19 11.13 4.53 -4.85
C LYS A 19 12.28 3.82 -5.55
N GLU A 20 12.30 3.94 -6.87
CA GLU A 20 13.41 3.48 -7.70
C GLU A 20 14.70 4.20 -7.29
N GLY A 21 15.81 3.46 -7.27
CA GLY A 21 17.11 3.97 -6.81
C GLY A 21 17.29 4.03 -5.29
N VAL A 22 16.22 3.87 -4.49
CA VAL A 22 16.35 3.74 -3.03
C VAL A 22 16.75 2.32 -2.66
N LEU A 23 17.86 2.18 -1.94
CA LEU A 23 18.38 0.90 -1.47
C LEU A 23 17.38 0.23 -0.52
N ASP A 24 17.12 -1.06 -0.76
CA ASP A 24 16.32 -1.92 0.10
C ASP A 24 17.20 -3.01 0.74
N PRO A 25 17.73 -2.79 1.96
CA PRO A 25 18.52 -3.80 2.67
C PRO A 25 17.75 -5.08 2.98
N GLN A 26 16.44 -4.98 3.20
CA GLN A 26 15.59 -6.12 3.54
C GLN A 26 15.37 -7.00 2.30
N GLY A 27 15.00 -6.41 1.17
CA GLY A 27 14.88 -7.09 -0.12
C GLY A 27 16.18 -7.80 -0.53
N LEU A 28 17.33 -7.14 -0.36
CA LEU A 28 18.64 -7.74 -0.62
C LEU A 28 18.91 -8.96 0.27
N THR A 29 18.54 -8.89 1.55
CA THR A 29 18.72 -9.99 2.51
C THR A 29 17.85 -11.18 2.14
N ILE A 30 16.59 -10.94 1.77
CA ILE A 30 15.66 -12.00 1.32
C ILE A 30 16.16 -12.64 0.03
N LYS A 31 16.60 -11.85 -0.96
CA LYS A 31 17.16 -12.37 -2.22
C LYS A 31 18.35 -13.29 -1.96
N LYS A 32 19.29 -12.89 -1.09
CA LYS A 32 20.44 -13.73 -0.71
C LYS A 32 20.00 -15.03 -0.02
N ALA A 33 18.95 -14.98 0.80
CA ALA A 33 18.39 -16.19 1.41
C ALA A 33 17.79 -17.14 0.36
N LEU A 34 17.04 -16.60 -0.62
CA LEU A 34 16.48 -17.38 -1.73
C LEU A 34 17.57 -18.05 -2.58
N GLU A 35 18.68 -17.37 -2.86
CA GLU A 35 19.81 -17.97 -3.57
C GLU A 35 20.40 -19.16 -2.81
N LYS A 36 20.58 -19.03 -1.49
CA LYS A 36 21.06 -20.12 -0.62
C LYS A 36 20.11 -21.31 -0.58
N LEU A 37 18.82 -21.09 -0.78
CA LEU A 37 17.79 -22.12 -0.89
C LEU A 37 17.71 -22.75 -2.30
N GLY A 38 18.50 -22.29 -3.26
CA GLY A 38 18.55 -22.84 -4.62
C GLY A 38 17.71 -22.08 -5.66
N TYR A 39 17.02 -21.00 -5.29
CA TYR A 39 16.21 -20.19 -6.21
C TYR A 39 17.04 -19.19 -7.02
N GLN A 40 17.89 -19.69 -7.92
CA GLN A 40 18.84 -18.89 -8.72
C GLN A 40 18.19 -18.00 -9.81
N ASN A 41 16.91 -18.24 -10.12
CA ASN A 41 16.14 -17.49 -11.10
C ASN A 41 15.53 -16.19 -10.53
N VAL A 42 15.51 -16.00 -9.20
CA VAL A 42 15.04 -14.76 -8.56
C VAL A 42 16.11 -13.68 -8.73
N LYS A 43 15.82 -12.66 -9.55
CA LYS A 43 16.79 -11.59 -9.86
C LYS A 43 16.75 -10.43 -8.87
N GLU A 44 15.58 -10.14 -8.34
CA GLU A 44 15.37 -9.03 -7.41
C GLU A 44 14.25 -9.36 -6.45
N VAL A 45 14.37 -8.85 -5.22
CA VAL A 45 13.28 -8.83 -4.24
C VAL A 45 13.20 -7.41 -3.71
N ARG A 46 11.97 -6.87 -3.71
CA ARG A 46 11.64 -5.57 -3.12
C ARG A 46 10.65 -5.81 -2.00
N SER A 47 10.93 -5.23 -0.84
CA SER A 47 10.05 -5.20 0.30
C SER A 47 9.27 -3.90 0.35
N GLY A 48 8.08 -3.96 0.93
CA GLY A 48 7.17 -2.84 1.06
C GLY A 48 6.15 -3.15 2.15
N LYS A 49 5.23 -2.21 2.36
CA LYS A 49 4.14 -2.33 3.34
C LYS A 49 2.83 -2.49 2.57
N PHE A 50 1.89 -3.24 3.14
CA PHE A 50 0.51 -3.26 2.68
C PHE A 50 -0.38 -2.90 3.87
N PHE A 51 -1.40 -2.08 3.62
CA PHE A 51 -2.37 -1.66 4.64
C PHE A 51 -3.77 -1.96 4.14
N GLU A 52 -4.50 -2.79 4.86
CA GLU A 52 -5.94 -2.99 4.65
C GLU A 52 -6.70 -1.96 5.48
N ILE A 53 -7.55 -1.18 4.81
CA ILE A 53 -8.27 -0.07 5.42
C ILE A 53 -9.76 -0.28 5.15
N VAL A 54 -10.53 -0.32 6.23
CA VAL A 54 -12.00 -0.28 6.18
C VAL A 54 -12.45 1.10 6.63
N PHE A 55 -13.31 1.74 5.85
CA PHE A 55 -13.73 3.13 6.09
C PHE A 55 -15.14 3.41 5.58
N ASP A 56 -15.78 4.44 6.13
CA ASP A 56 -17.10 4.88 5.68
C ASP A 56 -17.00 5.61 4.33
N SER A 57 -17.60 5.04 3.28
CA SER A 57 -17.62 5.64 1.96
C SER A 57 -18.89 6.46 1.73
N ASN A 58 -18.79 7.78 1.88
CA ASN A 58 -19.85 8.71 1.48
C ASN A 58 -19.86 8.97 -0.06
N GLY A 59 -19.45 7.97 -0.86
CA GLY A 59 -19.28 8.04 -2.31
C GLY A 59 -17.83 7.84 -2.80
N THR A 60 -17.66 7.32 -4.02
CA THR A 60 -16.38 6.84 -4.56
C THR A 60 -15.32 7.95 -4.74
N GLN A 61 -15.69 9.15 -5.19
CA GLN A 61 -14.72 10.26 -5.36
C GLN A 61 -14.16 10.78 -4.03
N GLN A 62 -14.94 10.70 -2.95
CA GLN A 62 -14.49 11.12 -1.63
C GLN A 62 -13.53 10.09 -1.01
N SER A 63 -13.73 8.82 -1.35
CA SER A 63 -12.92 7.68 -0.89
C SER A 63 -11.47 7.76 -1.37
N THR A 64 -11.24 8.04 -2.66
CA THR A 64 -9.88 8.15 -3.21
C THR A 64 -9.12 9.34 -2.61
N LYS A 65 -9.75 10.51 -2.46
CA LYS A 65 -9.11 11.69 -1.86
C LYS A 65 -8.71 11.43 -0.40
N PHE A 66 -9.62 10.82 0.36
CA PHE A 66 -9.39 10.43 1.75
C PHE A 66 -8.21 9.45 1.89
N LEU A 67 -8.17 8.40 1.07
CA LEU A 67 -7.07 7.42 1.09
C LEU A 67 -5.73 8.03 0.66
N ASN A 68 -5.72 8.94 -0.33
CA ASN A 68 -4.50 9.66 -0.70
C ASN A 68 -4.00 10.54 0.45
N GLU A 69 -4.89 11.28 1.11
CA GLU A 69 -4.50 12.16 2.23
C GLU A 69 -3.87 11.37 3.38
N ILE A 70 -4.45 10.24 3.78
CA ILE A 70 -3.89 9.40 4.84
C ILE A 70 -2.55 8.79 4.40
N SER A 71 -2.46 8.39 3.12
CA SER A 71 -1.24 7.79 2.59
C SER A 71 -0.08 8.78 2.56
N ASP A 72 -0.32 10.00 2.11
CA ASP A 72 0.68 11.09 2.06
C ASP A 72 1.08 11.56 3.46
N LYS A 73 0.13 11.65 4.40
CA LYS A 73 0.39 12.19 5.75
C LYS A 73 1.06 11.19 6.67
N LEU A 74 0.83 9.89 6.48
CA LEU A 74 1.21 8.89 7.48
C LEU A 74 1.78 7.60 6.90
N LEU A 75 1.13 7.00 5.90
CA LEU A 75 1.47 5.62 5.50
C LEU A 75 2.77 5.54 4.69
N ALA A 76 3.08 6.57 3.91
CA ALA A 76 4.26 6.65 3.08
C ALA A 76 5.14 7.84 3.47
N ASN A 77 6.46 7.62 3.48
CA ASN A 77 7.42 8.71 3.52
C ASN A 77 7.61 9.26 2.09
N PRO A 78 7.18 10.51 1.79
CA PRO A 78 7.19 11.04 0.43
C PRO A 78 8.59 11.25 -0.15
N VAL A 79 9.65 11.23 0.67
CA VAL A 79 11.03 11.36 0.19
C VAL A 79 11.48 10.06 -0.47
N ILE A 80 11.28 8.93 0.20
CA ILE A 80 11.89 7.63 -0.15
C ILE A 80 10.89 6.55 -0.59
N GLU A 81 9.59 6.73 -0.33
CA GLU A 81 8.53 5.77 -0.63
C GLU A 81 7.52 6.38 -1.63
N LYS A 82 6.80 5.50 -2.32
CA LYS A 82 5.61 5.79 -3.13
C LYS A 82 4.50 4.81 -2.74
N PHE A 83 3.25 5.16 -3.00
CA PHE A 83 2.13 4.27 -2.71
C PHE A 83 1.17 4.10 -3.90
N GLU A 84 0.46 2.99 -3.88
CA GLU A 84 -0.59 2.62 -4.83
C GLU A 84 -1.83 2.20 -4.02
N ILE A 85 -3.02 2.66 -4.43
CA ILE A 85 -4.28 2.38 -3.74
C ILE A 85 -5.13 1.48 -4.63
N GLU A 86 -5.59 0.37 -4.06
CA GLU A 86 -6.56 -0.54 -4.64
C GLU A 86 -7.84 -0.49 -3.82
N VAL A 87 -8.94 -0.02 -4.41
CA VAL A 87 -10.24 0.00 -3.71
C VAL A 87 -10.95 -1.33 -3.98
N VAL A 88 -11.26 -2.06 -2.91
CA VAL A 88 -12.01 -3.31 -2.94
C VAL A 88 -13.49 -2.96 -2.86
N LYS A 89 -14.24 -3.28 -3.91
CA LYS A 89 -15.69 -3.04 -4.00
C LYS A 89 -16.49 -4.03 -3.17
#